data_AF-A0A084WLE6-F1
#
_entry.id   AF-A0A084WLE6-F1
#
_cell.length_a   1.000
_cell.length_b   1.000
_cell.length_c   1.000
_cell.angle_alpha   90.00
_cell.angle_beta   90.00
_cell.angle_gamma   90.00
#
_symmetry.space_group_name_H-M   'P 1'
#
loop_
_entity.id
_entity.type
_entity.pdbx_description
1 polymer ?
#
loop_
_entity_poly.entity_id
_entity_poly.type
_entity_poly.pdbx_seq_one_letter_code
_entity_poly.pdbx_strand_id
1 'polypeptide(L)'
;MASNAALGKLILAATFSLFFYYVFWVAVLPFMVIDSSEESWIYALFPPMKFAFIVPAVFGVVLLGGLSLFSVYHLREHLQFVR
;
A
#
# COMPACT_ATOMS: atom_id res chain seq x y z
N MET A 1 -15.21 -26.10 15.55
CA MET A 1 -14.13 -25.09 15.72
C MET A 1 -13.05 -25.16 14.62
N ALA A 2 -12.79 -26.32 13.99
CA ALA A 2 -11.77 -26.46 12.94
C ALA A 2 -12.07 -25.77 11.59
N SER A 3 -13.34 -25.61 11.20
CA SER A 3 -13.75 -25.00 9.91
C SER A 3 -13.22 -23.56 9.74
N ASN A 4 -13.30 -22.75 10.79
CA ASN A 4 -12.85 -21.35 10.76
C ASN A 4 -11.33 -21.22 10.65
N ALA A 5 -10.57 -22.18 11.20
CA ALA A 5 -9.12 -22.16 11.16
C ALA A 5 -8.58 -22.46 9.74
N ALA A 6 -9.22 -23.39 9.02
CA ALA A 6 -8.89 -23.66 7.62
C ALA A 6 -9.23 -22.46 6.72
N LEU A 7 -10.41 -21.87 6.91
CA LEU A 7 -10.81 -20.63 6.23
C LEU A 7 -9.85 -19.47 6.52
N GLY A 8 -9.46 -19.28 7.78
CA GLY A 8 -8.52 -18.23 8.18
C GLY A 8 -7.15 -18.42 7.51
N LYS A 9 -6.64 -19.64 7.44
CA LYS A 9 -5.39 -19.95 6.71
C LYS A 9 -5.50 -19.66 5.22
N LEU A 10 -6.65 -19.96 4.61
CA LEU A 10 -6.89 -19.70 3.19
C LEU A 10 -6.98 -18.20 2.90
N ILE A 11 -7.69 -17.45 3.74
CA ILE A 11 -7.76 -15.98 3.66
C ILE A 11 -6.37 -15.38 3.85
N LEU A 12 -5.59 -15.87 4.82
CA LEU A 12 -4.22 -15.42 5.06
C LEU A 12 -3.34 -15.66 3.82
N ALA A 13 -3.36 -16.87 3.28
CA ALA A 13 -2.58 -17.22 2.09
C ALA A 13 -2.99 -16.38 0.86
N ALA A 14 -4.30 -16.18 0.66
CA ALA A 14 -4.81 -15.34 -0.42
C ALA A 14 -4.39 -13.88 -0.26
N THR A 15 -4.50 -13.33 0.96
CA THR A 15 -4.12 -11.95 1.27
C THR A 15 -2.61 -11.76 1.09
N PHE A 16 -1.81 -12.72 1.53
CA PHE A 16 -0.36 -12.68 1.39
C PHE A 16 0.08 -12.76 -0.08
N SER A 17 -0.60 -13.58 -0.88
CA SER A 17 -0.37 -13.68 -2.32
C SER A 17 -0.72 -12.37 -3.03
N LEU A 18 -1.88 -11.76 -2.71
CA LEU A 18 -2.26 -10.44 -3.24
C LEU A 18 -1.26 -9.36 -2.82
N PHE A 19 -0.83 -9.39 -1.55
CA PHE A 19 0.14 -8.44 -1.01
C PHE A 19 1.45 -8.51 -1.78
N PHE A 20 2.01 -9.70 -1.99
CA PHE A 20 3.24 -9.82 -2.78
C PHE A 20 3.04 -9.40 -4.22
N TYR A 21 1.95 -9.80 -4.88
CA TYR A 21 1.65 -9.38 -6.25
C TYR A 21 1.65 -7.85 -6.37
N TYR A 22 1.01 -7.17 -5.42
CA TYR A 22 0.98 -5.73 -5.35
C TYR A 22 2.37 -5.11 -5.05
N VAL A 23 3.12 -5.67 -4.10
CA VAL A 23 4.49 -5.19 -3.79
C VAL A 23 5.42 -5.34 -4.99
N PHE A 24 5.38 -6.48 -5.69
CA PHE A 24 6.17 -6.66 -6.92
C PHE A 24 5.76 -5.66 -8.00
N TRP A 25 4.45 -5.43 -8.17
CA TRP A 25 3.93 -4.46 -9.14
C TRP A 25 4.39 -3.02 -8.84
N VAL A 26 4.29 -2.58 -7.59
CA VAL A 26 4.58 -1.18 -7.21
C VAL A 26 6.06 -0.93 -6.94
N ALA A 27 6.77 -1.90 -6.34
CA ALA A 27 8.13 -1.69 -5.83
C ALA A 27 9.22 -2.34 -6.68
N VAL A 28 8.92 -3.32 -7.54
CA VAL A 28 9.94 -4.02 -8.35
C VAL A 28 9.81 -3.68 -9.83
N LEU A 29 8.59 -3.73 -10.37
CA LEU A 29 8.32 -3.46 -11.79
C LEU A 29 8.82 -2.08 -12.29
N PRO A 30 8.75 -0.96 -11.54
CA PRO A 30 9.26 0.33 -12.04
C PRO A 30 10.79 0.40 -12.13
N PHE A 31 11.50 -0.45 -11.38
CA PHE A 31 12.97 -0.50 -11.39
C PHE A 31 13.49 -1.63 -12.28
N MET A 32 12.60 -2.42 -12.86
CA MET A 32 12.97 -3.43 -13.84
C MET A 32 13.31 -2.70 -15.14
N VAL A 33 14.61 -2.49 -15.36
CA VAL A 33 15.17 -1.91 -16.60
C VAL A 33 15.07 -2.96 -17.70
N ILE A 34 13.86 -3.26 -18.14
CA ILE A 34 13.63 -4.02 -19.37
C ILE A 34 13.54 -2.95 -20.44
N ASP A 35 14.57 -2.89 -21.28
CA ASP A 35 14.61 -1.98 -22.41
C ASP A 35 13.29 -2.00 -23.15
N SER A 36 12.79 -0.79 -23.44
CA SER A 36 11.48 -0.50 -24.02
C SER A 36 11.33 -1.00 -25.47
N SER A 37 12.14 -1.97 -25.89
CA SER A 37 12.22 -2.52 -27.24
C SER A 37 11.41 -3.78 -27.45
N GLU A 38 10.97 -4.47 -26.39
CA GLU A 38 10.17 -5.69 -26.53
C GLU A 38 9.00 -5.59 -25.54
N GLU A 39 7.78 -5.66 -26.06
CA GLU A 39 6.55 -5.82 -25.28
C GLU A 39 6.63 -7.13 -24.49
N SER A 40 7.38 -7.13 -23.39
CA SER A 40 7.59 -8.32 -22.60
C SER A 40 6.24 -8.72 -21.98
N TRP A 41 5.87 -9.98 -22.12
CA TRP A 41 4.61 -10.56 -21.64
C TRP A 41 4.31 -10.22 -20.16
N ILE A 42 5.38 -9.91 -19.41
CA ILE A 42 5.38 -9.50 -18.01
C ILE A 42 4.54 -8.23 -17.83
N TYR A 43 4.66 -7.22 -18.71
CA TYR A 43 3.86 -6.00 -18.58
C TYR A 43 2.37 -6.20 -18.89
N ALA A 44 1.99 -7.27 -19.61
CA ALA A 44 0.58 -7.61 -19.84
C ALA A 44 -0.09 -8.28 -18.62
N LEU A 45 0.70 -8.87 -17.71
CA LEU A 45 0.22 -9.44 -16.45
C LEU A 45 -0.11 -8.39 -15.39
N PHE A 46 0.40 -7.17 -15.55
CA PHE A 46 0.32 -6.11 -14.55
C PHE A 46 -0.48 -4.90 -15.07
N PRO A 47 -1.33 -4.27 -14.24
CA PRO A 47 -2.05 -3.08 -14.65
C PRO A 47 -1.11 -1.90 -14.99
N PRO A 48 -1.61 -0.87 -15.70
CA PRO A 48 -0.80 0.27 -16.09
C PRO A 48 -0.10 0.95 -14.91
N MET A 49 1.20 1.16 -15.04
CA MET A 49 2.09 1.72 -14.02
C MET A 49 1.64 3.08 -13.46
N LYS A 50 0.86 3.85 -14.23
CA LYS A 50 0.30 5.14 -13.80
C LYS A 50 -0.55 5.03 -12.53
N PHE A 51 -1.15 3.86 -12.28
CA PHE A 51 -1.99 3.62 -11.10
C PHE A 51 -1.23 2.96 -9.94
N ALA A 52 -0.02 2.46 -10.17
CA ALA A 52 0.77 1.74 -9.16
C ALA A 52 1.03 2.61 -7.91
N PHE A 53 1.26 3.91 -8.11
CA PHE A 53 1.57 4.84 -7.02
C PHE A 53 0.36 5.54 -6.41
N ILE A 54 -0.84 5.39 -6.97
CA ILE A 54 -2.04 6.07 -6.44
C ILE A 54 -2.42 5.53 -5.06
N VAL A 55 -2.43 4.20 -4.91
CA VAL A 55 -2.84 3.53 -3.68
C VAL A 55 -1.90 3.84 -2.50
N PRO A 56 -0.56 3.70 -2.61
CA PRO A 56 0.34 4.02 -1.49
C PRO A 56 0.41 5.54 -1.26
N ALA A 57 0.27 6.38 -2.28
CA ALA A 57 0.25 7.83 -2.11
C ALA A 57 -0.99 8.29 -1.33
N VAL A 58 -2.18 7.80 -1.68
CA VAL A 58 -3.42 8.12 -0.96
C VAL A 58 -3.33 7.64 0.49
N PHE A 59 -2.85 6.40 0.70
CA PHE A 59 -2.64 5.87 2.05
C PHE A 59 -1.67 6.74 2.86
N GLY A 60 -0.54 7.13 2.26
CA GLY A 60 0.46 7.99 2.90
C GLY A 60 -0.10 9.37 3.25
N VAL A 61 -0.85 10.01 2.35
CA VAL A 61 -1.47 11.32 2.58
C VAL A 61 -2.51 11.25 3.70
N VAL A 62 -3.36 10.21 3.70
CA VAL A 62 -4.37 10.02 4.75
C VAL A 62 -3.70 9.75 6.10
N LEU A 63 -2.67 8.91 6.15
CA LEU A 63 -1.96 8.58 7.38
C LEU A 63 -1.21 9.78 7.94
N LEU A 64 -0.42 10.48 7.12
CA LEU A 64 0.33 11.66 7.55
C LEU A 64 -0.60 12.83 7.90
N GLY A 65 -1.67 13.04 7.12
CA GLY A 65 -2.69 14.04 7.40
C GLY A 65 -3.42 13.74 8.71
N GLY A 66 -3.81 12.49 8.93
CA GLY A 66 -4.42 12.03 10.18
C GLY A 66 -3.49 12.20 11.39
N LEU A 67 -2.22 11.82 11.26
CA LEU A 67 -1.21 12.04 12.30
C LEU A 67 -1.01 13.52 12.59
N SER A 68 -0.91 14.36 11.56
CA SER A 68 -0.76 15.81 11.72
C SER A 68 -1.95 16.40 12.48
N LEU A 69 -3.18 16.03 12.11
CA LEU A 69 -4.39 16.49 12.80
C LEU A 69 -4.44 16.01 14.24
N PHE A 70 -4.09 14.74 14.48
CA PHE A 70 -3.99 14.17 15.82
C PHE A 70 -2.96 14.90 16.68
N SER A 71 -1.77 15.16 16.14
CA SER A 71 -0.72 15.92 16.83
C SER A 71 -1.18 17.33 17.18
N VAL A 72 -1.83 18.05 16.26
CA VAL A 72 -2.37 19.40 16.52
C VAL A 72 -3.46 19.36 17.58
N TYR A 73 -4.39 18.40 17.49
CA TYR A 73 -5.45 18.22 18.49
C TYR A 73 -4.87 18.00 19.89
N HIS A 74 -3.87 17.13 20.01
CA HIS A 74 -3.24 16.80 21.29
C HIS A 74 -2.37 17.95 21.82
N LEU A 75 -1.59 18.63 20.96
CA LEU A 75 -0.79 19.79 21.38
C LEU A 75 -1.65 21.02 21.73
N ARG A 76 -2.85 21.14 21.16
CA ARG A 76 -3.76 22.26 21.46
C ARG A 76 -4.02 22.36 22.96
N GLU A 77 -4.23 21.24 23.64
CA GLU A 77 -4.52 21.18 25.08
C GLU A 77 -3.36 21.74 25.93
N HIS A 78 -2.11 21.50 25.53
CA HIS A 78 -0.93 22.04 26.19
C HIS A 78 -0.62 23.49 25.82
N LEU A 79 -0.89 23.90 24.58
CA LEU A 79 -0.68 25.28 24.11
C LEU A 79 -1.70 26.27 24.69
N GLN A 80 -2.91 25.84 25.04
CA GLN A 80 -3.92 26.70 25.68
C GLN A 80 -3.60 27.02 27.16
N PHE A 81 -2.70 26.26 27.80
CA PHE A 81 -2.32 26.46 29.21
C PHE A 81 -1.19 27.49 29.40
N VAL A 82 -0.52 27.89 28.32
CA VAL A 82 0.65 28.82 28.34
C VAL A 82 0.25 30.26 27.96
N ARG A 83 -1.02 30.49 27.59
CA ARG A 83 -1.58 31.83 27.40
C ARG A 83 -2.40 32.24 28.62
#